data_AF-A0A2V8JS60-F1
#
_entry.id   AF-A0A2V8JS60-F1
#
_cell.length_a   1.000
_cell.length_b   1.000
_cell.length_c   1.000
_cell.angle_alpha   90.00
_cell.angle_beta   90.00
_cell.angle_gamma   90.00
#
_symmetry.space_group_name_H-M   'P 1'
#
loop_
_entity.id
_entity.type
_entity.pdbx_description
1 polymer ?
#
loop_
_entity_poly.entity_id
_entity_poly.type
_entity_poly.pdbx_seq_one_letter_code
_entity_poly.pdbx_strand_id
1 'polypeptide(L)' 'MEYFFTCPYCWQEISMVLDNSVRSQTYVEDCEICCKPIEVYYVVEDEGVVHFEARVL' A
#
# COMPACT_ATOMS: atom_id res chain seq x y z
N MET A 1 -4.84 -4.43 8.45
CA MET A 1 -4.75 -5.72 7.74
C MET A 1 -3.44 -5.75 6.98
N GLU A 2 -2.68 -6.83 7.01
CA GLU A 2 -1.48 -6.95 6.16
C GLU A 2 -1.90 -7.15 4.69
N TYR A 3 -1.30 -6.37 3.79
CA TYR A 3 -1.55 -6.43 2.35
C TYR A 3 -0.22 -6.58 1.60
N PHE A 4 -0.11 -7.62 0.76
CA PHE A 4 1.09 -7.94 0.01
C PHE A 4 1.01 -7.40 -1.41
N PHE A 5 2.07 -6.76 -1.88
CA PHE A 5 2.16 -6.24 -3.24
C PHE A 5 3.61 -6.16 -3.70
N THR A 6 3.81 -5.96 -5.01
CA THR A 6 5.14 -5.77 -5.58
C THR A 6 5.54 -4.30 -5.53
N CYS A 7 6.68 -4.01 -4.91
CA CYS A 7 7.25 -2.66 -4.86
C CYS A 7 7.50 -2.13 -6.30
N PRO A 8 7.01 -0.92 -6.65
CA PRO A 8 7.16 -0.37 -7.99
C PRO A 8 8.60 0.09 -8.32
N TYR A 9 9.49 0.13 -7.32
CA TYR A 9 10.89 0.50 -7.52
C TYR A 9 11.82 -0.71 -7.68
N CYS A 10 11.84 -1.63 -6.71
CA CYS A 10 12.80 -2.74 -6.67
C CYS A 10 12.21 -4.08 -7.11
N TRP A 11 10.91 -4.13 -7.43
CA TRP A 11 10.21 -5.33 -7.90
C TRP A 11 10.22 -6.51 -6.93
N GLN A 12 10.48 -6.24 -5.64
CA GLN A 12 10.37 -7.24 -4.59
C GLN A 12 8.94 -7.29 -4.06
N GLU A 13 8.50 -8.47 -3.60
CA GLU A 13 7.27 -8.61 -2.83
C GLU A 13 7.50 -8.06 -1.42
N ILE A 14 6.64 -7.13 -0.99
CA ILE A 14 6.65 -6.50 0.33
C ILE A 14 5.23 -6.50 0.90
N SER A 15 5.08 -6.25 2.19
CA SER A 15 3.78 -6.06 2.81
C SER A 15 3.66 -4.72 3.55
N MET A 16 2.43 -4.21 3.65
CA MET A 16 2.11 -3.02 4.44
C MET A 16 0.85 -3.26 5.27
N VAL A 17 0.74 -2.55 6.40
CA VAL A 17 -0.44 -2.63 7.27
C VAL A 17 -1.44 -1.55 6.86
N LEU A 18 -2.54 -1.97 6.24
CA LEU A 18 -3.64 -1.09 5.87
C LEU A 18 -4.58 -0.85 7.04
N ASP A 19 -4.89 0.42 7.31
CA ASP A 19 -5.92 0.84 8.26
C ASP A 19 -7.30 0.75 7.61
N ASN A 20 -8.18 -0.07 8.18
CA ASN A 20 -9.56 -0.26 7.71
C ASN A 20 -10.58 0.62 8.45
N SER A 21 -10.14 1.47 9.37
CA SER A 21 -11.01 2.42 10.07
C SER A 21 -11.44 3.59 9.17
N VAL A 22 -10.70 3.83 8.09
CA VAL A 22 -10.97 4.89 7.10
C VAL A 22 -11.30 4.25 5.76
N ARG A 23 -12.40 4.70 5.13
CA ARG A 23 -12.89 4.16 3.84
C ARG A 23 -11.93 4.35 2.68
N SER A 24 -11.20 5.45 2.65
CA SER A 24 -10.28 5.79 1.57
C SER A 24 -9.13 6.58 2.16
N GLN A 25 -7.91 6.18 1.80
CA GLN A 25 -6.71 6.80 2.34
C GLN A 25 -5.62 6.83 1.28
N THR A 26 -4.88 7.94 1.26
CA THR A 26 -3.62 8.09 0.54
C THR A 26 -2.54 8.45 1.55
N TYR A 27 -1.43 7.75 1.50
CA TYR A 27 -0.30 8.01 2.39
C TYR A 27 1.01 7.57 1.73
N VAL A 28 2.13 7.99 2.31
CA VAL A 28 3.47 7.65 1.80
C VAL A 28 4.14 6.74 2.81
N GLU A 29 4.66 5.61 2.33
CA GLU A 29 5.42 4.66 3.12
C GLU A 29 6.66 4.20 2.34
N ASP A 30 7.79 4.08 3.02
CA ASP A 30 9.03 3.65 2.38
C ASP A 30 9.03 2.13 2.18
N CYS A 31 9.52 1.67 1.03
CA CYS A 31 9.75 0.25 0.80
C CYS A 31 10.73 -0.33 1.84
N GLU A 32 10.35 -1.41 2.53
CA GLU A 32 11.18 -2.07 3.55
C GLU A 32 12.50 -2.65 3.02
N ILE A 33 12.61 -2.85 1.70
CA ILE A 33 13.79 -3.44 1.05
C ILE A 33 14.70 -2.37 0.45
N CYS A 34 14.15 -1.42 -0.31
CA CYS A 34 14.96 -0.43 -1.05
C CYS A 34 14.89 1.00 -0.50
N CYS A 35 14.14 1.23 0.57
CA CYS A 35 13.99 2.50 1.27
C CYS A 35 13.56 3.68 0.37
N LYS A 36 12.82 3.40 -0.71
CA LYS A 36 12.26 4.43 -1.59
C LYS A 36 10.79 4.70 -1.21
N PRO A 37 10.36 5.97 -1.22
CA PRO A 37 9.00 6.35 -0.82
C PRO A 37 7.98 5.91 -1.86
N ILE A 38 6.96 5.18 -1.44
CA ILE A 38 5.84 4.73 -2.28
C ILE A 38 4.60 5.51 -1.84
N GLU A 39 3.89 6.13 -2.78
CA GLU A 39 2.54 6.62 -2.52
C GLU A 39 1.56 5.45 -2.63
N VAL A 40 0.85 5.17 -1.54
CA VAL A 40 -0.15 4.11 -1.45
C VAL A 40 -1.52 4.75 -1.39
N TYR A 41 -2.41 4.31 -2.28
CA TYR A 41 -3.82 4.66 -2.27
C TYR A 41 -4.66 3.40 -2.21
N TYR A 42 -5.64 3.37 -1.32
CA TYR A 42 -6.55 2.24 -1.22
C TYR A 42 -7.95 2.66 -0.76
N VAL A 43 -8.93 1.80 -1.10
CA VAL A 43 -10.33 1.94 -0.69
C VAL A 43 -10.76 0.66 0.01
N VAL A 44 -11.38 0.81 1.18
CA VAL A 44 -11.92 -0.26 2.01
C VAL A 44 -13.43 -0.14 2.08
N GLU A 45 -14.11 -1.25 1.82
CA GLU A 45 -15.54 -1.45 2.06
C GLU A 45 -15.74 -2.60 3.05
N ASP A 46 -16.99 -2.90 3.44
CA ASP A 46 -17.32 -3.82 4.54
C ASP A 46 -16.58 -5.17 4.48
N GLU A 47 -16.30 -5.68 3.27
CA GLU A 47 -15.66 -6.99 3.02
C GLU A 47 -14.15 -6.92 2.75
N GLY A 48 -13.53 -5.74 2.75
CA GLY A 48 -12.09 -5.57 2.60
C GLY A 48 -11.66 -4.50 1.60
N VAL A 49 -10.44 -4.65 1.08
CA VAL A 49 -9.84 -3.71 0.14
C VAL A 49 -10.41 -3.97 -1.26
N VAL A 50 -11.20 -3.03 -1.78
CA VAL A 50 -11.80 -3.12 -3.12
C VAL A 50 -10.94 -2.45 -4.20
N HIS A 51 -10.00 -1.61 -3.79
CA HIS A 51 -9.07 -0.93 -4.67
C HIS A 51 -7.74 -0.69 -3.96
N PHE A 52 -6.65 -0.93 -4.67
CA PHE A 52 -5.29 -0.73 -4.17
C PHE A 52 -4.39 -0.28 -5.31
N GLU A 53 -3.61 0.76 -5.07
CA GLU A 53 -2.60 1.26 -5.98
C GLU A 53 -1.35 1.68 -5.21
N ALA A 54 -0.19 1.28 -5.73
CA ALA A 54 1.12 1.70 -5.25
C ALA A 54 1.85 2.39 -6.40
N ARG A 55 2.24 3.64 -6.20
CA ARG A 55 2.82 4.49 -7.24
C ARG A 55 4.19 5.00 -6.81
N VAL A 56 5.06 5.20 -7.79
CA VAL A 56 6.31 5.93 -7.57
C VAL A 56 6.00 7.40 -7.33
N LEU A 57 6.65 7.97 -6.31
CA LEU A 57 6.72 9.40 -6.04
C LEU A 57 7.83 10.07 -6.87
#